data_AF-A0A183GWZ0-F1
#
_entry.id   AF-A0A183GWZ0-F1
#
_cell.length_a   1.000
_cell.length_b   1.000
_cell.length_c   1.000
_cell.angle_alpha   90.00
_cell.angle_beta   90.00
_cell.angle_gamma   90.00
#
_symmetry.space_group_name_H-M   'P 1'
#
loop_
_entity.id
_entity.type
_entity.pdbx_description
1 polymer ?
#
loop_
_entity_poly.entity_id
_entity_poly.type
_entity_poly.pdbx_seq_one_letter_code
_entity_poly.pdbx_strand_id
1 'polypeptide(L)'
;MSDKLPVPEPTADQGPAPEEDEEEQVENVESVEEEHFDLPPDLQPILPLEPPTAMERKLEEIYEKLYRIEFHLATAVRERLADIVEKVEKIELRQLNLPIPNTGFGADVPPMKNSKYHQTPPPPEEADRGKEEEEEEQGSSIQCVFCNGDHFASECREYPTLMQRQEQAMRKRKCTRCLFRANHLAMFCRTKARCFYCKRDNRIQESYTHHTAFCPHQFRMYP
;
A
#
# COMPACT_ATOMS: atom_id res chain seq x y z
N MET A 1 60.96 -22.70 37.13
CA MET A 1 61.87 -22.45 36.01
C MET A 1 61.04 -21.69 34.99
N SER A 2 60.77 -20.39 35.16
CA SER A 2 61.73 -19.26 35.18
C SER A 2 62.54 -19.27 33.86
N ASP A 3 62.52 -18.27 32.96
CA ASP A 3 62.55 -16.82 33.16
C ASP A 3 62.14 -16.01 31.89
N LYS A 4 61.52 -14.85 32.16
CA LYS A 4 61.65 -13.46 31.63
C LYS A 4 62.09 -13.12 30.18
N LEU A 5 61.20 -12.38 29.48
CA LEU A 5 61.26 -10.99 28.92
C LEU A 5 62.61 -10.37 28.45
N PRO A 6 62.67 -9.47 27.43
CA PRO A 6 61.89 -8.21 27.36
C PRO A 6 61.45 -7.65 25.97
N VAL A 7 60.74 -6.52 26.07
CA VAL A 7 60.06 -5.62 25.10
C VAL A 7 61.04 -4.82 24.22
N PRO A 8 60.59 -4.23 23.08
CA PRO A 8 60.42 -2.77 23.07
C PRO A 8 59.14 -2.25 22.34
N GLU A 9 58.56 -1.17 22.88
CA GLU A 9 57.67 -0.16 22.23
C GLU A 9 58.52 0.78 21.31
N PRO A 10 58.03 1.83 20.59
CA PRO A 10 56.72 2.52 20.54
C PRO A 10 56.21 2.69 19.07
N THR A 11 55.10 3.31 18.68
CA THR A 11 54.60 4.68 18.92
C THR A 11 53.11 4.80 18.60
N ALA A 12 52.47 5.69 19.35
CA ALA A 12 51.09 6.11 19.29
C ALA A 12 50.68 6.73 17.94
N ASP A 13 49.46 6.43 17.51
CA ASP A 13 48.66 7.34 16.68
C ASP A 13 47.33 7.55 17.40
N GLN A 14 47.18 8.73 17.98
CA GLN A 14 46.01 9.18 18.71
C GLN A 14 45.05 9.79 17.69
N GLY A 15 43.94 9.11 17.41
CA GLY A 15 42.79 9.76 16.79
C GLY A 15 42.25 10.84 17.73
N PRO A 16 41.93 12.04 17.25
CA PRO A 16 41.58 13.15 18.12
C PRO A 16 40.21 12.95 18.78
N ALA A 17 40.19 13.33 20.06
CA ALA A 17 39.06 13.45 20.96
C ALA A 17 38.07 14.55 20.51
N PRO A 18 36.83 14.56 21.03
CA PRO A 18 35.85 15.60 20.77
C PRO A 18 36.16 16.81 21.65
N GLU A 19 36.25 18.00 21.06
CA GLU A 19 36.31 19.27 21.78
C GLU A 19 35.00 20.03 21.60
N GLU A 20 34.53 20.52 22.74
CA GLU A 20 33.29 21.24 23.00
C GLU A 20 33.48 22.74 22.69
N ASP A 21 32.36 23.40 22.39
CA ASP A 21 32.08 24.84 22.57
C ASP A 21 33.10 25.87 22.04
N GLU A 22 32.73 26.53 20.93
CA GLU A 22 33.06 27.94 20.73
C GLU A 22 31.79 28.76 20.46
N GLU A 23 31.69 29.80 21.27
CA GLU A 23 30.62 30.75 21.41
C GLU A 23 30.58 31.76 20.24
N GLU A 24 29.36 32.21 19.93
CA GLU A 24 29.02 33.62 19.67
C GLU A 24 29.65 34.32 18.45
N GLN A 25 28.84 34.52 17.39
CA GLN A 25 28.74 35.83 16.72
C GLN A 25 27.29 36.11 16.34
N VAL A 26 26.64 36.87 17.23
CA VAL A 26 25.36 37.55 16.99
C VAL A 26 25.60 38.70 15.99
N GLU A 27 25.15 38.54 14.76
CA GLU A 27 25.03 39.65 13.81
C GLU A 27 23.89 40.58 14.24
N ASN A 28 24.27 41.64 14.94
CA ASN A 28 23.86 43.03 14.74
C ASN A 28 22.47 43.23 14.09
N VAL A 29 21.40 43.15 14.89
CA VAL A 29 20.13 43.77 14.53
C VAL A 29 20.09 45.15 15.18
N GLU A 30 20.19 46.12 14.29
CA GLU A 30 20.01 47.55 14.44
C GLU A 30 19.00 47.92 15.54
N SER A 31 19.44 48.81 16.42
CA SER A 31 18.66 49.47 17.45
C SER A 31 17.36 50.04 16.90
N VAL A 32 16.23 49.38 17.16
CA VAL A 32 14.90 49.98 17.03
C VAL A 32 14.64 50.72 18.34
N GLU A 33 14.51 52.03 18.21
CA GLU A 33 14.16 52.94 19.28
C GLU A 33 12.89 52.42 20.00
N GLU A 34 12.98 52.24 21.32
CA GLU A 34 11.84 51.91 22.17
C GLU A 34 10.86 53.09 22.13
N GLU A 35 9.91 53.06 21.21
CA GLU A 35 8.73 53.91 21.31
C GLU A 35 7.97 53.49 22.57
N HIS A 36 7.99 54.38 23.56
CA HIS A 36 7.19 54.30 24.77
C HIS A 36 5.71 54.37 24.40
N PHE A 37 5.14 53.21 24.08
CA PHE A 37 3.72 53.07 23.82
C PHE A 37 3.00 53.14 25.16
N ASP A 38 2.54 54.34 25.54
CA ASP A 38 1.65 54.53 26.68
C ASP A 38 0.38 53.71 26.45
N LEU A 39 0.33 52.52 27.05
CA LEU A 39 -0.86 51.68 27.00
C LEU A 39 -2.02 52.40 27.69
N PRO A 40 -3.22 52.43 27.08
CA PRO A 40 -4.38 53.07 27.70
C PRO A 40 -4.69 52.41 29.06
N PRO A 41 -5.11 53.19 30.07
CA PRO A 41 -5.25 52.74 31.47
C PRO A 41 -6.40 51.75 31.72
N ASP A 42 -6.97 51.15 30.68
CA ASP A 42 -8.06 50.17 30.78
C ASP A 42 -7.63 48.72 30.51
N LEU A 43 -6.32 48.46 30.43
CA LEU A 43 -5.83 47.09 30.53
C LEU A 43 -5.84 46.67 32.00
N GLN A 44 -6.98 46.15 32.42
CA GLN A 44 -7.13 45.42 33.67
C GLN A 44 -5.96 44.43 33.80
N PRO A 45 -5.37 44.28 35.00
CA PRO A 45 -4.36 43.25 35.23
C PRO A 45 -4.94 41.92 34.75
N ILE A 46 -4.27 41.29 33.79
CA ILE A 46 -4.61 39.94 33.32
C ILE A 46 -4.72 39.08 34.58
N LEU A 47 -5.95 38.68 34.92
CA LEU A 47 -6.20 37.83 36.07
C LEU A 47 -5.29 36.60 35.95
N PRO A 48 -4.73 36.09 37.06
CA PRO A 48 -3.93 34.87 37.02
C PRO A 48 -4.78 33.80 36.32
N LEU A 49 -4.28 33.27 35.20
CA LEU A 49 -4.94 32.20 34.45
C LEU A 49 -5.34 31.12 35.46
N GLU A 50 -6.65 30.86 35.56
CA GLU A 50 -7.15 29.86 36.50
C GLU A 50 -6.44 28.53 36.19
N PRO A 51 -6.00 27.77 37.22
CA PRO A 51 -5.30 26.52 36.99
C PRO A 51 -6.21 25.58 36.18
N PRO A 52 -5.66 24.85 35.20
CA PRO A 52 -6.45 24.05 34.29
C PRO A 52 -7.29 23.04 35.05
N THR A 53 -8.56 23.02 34.72
CA THR A 53 -9.54 22.11 35.32
C THR A 53 -9.13 20.66 35.08
N ALA A 54 -9.64 19.76 35.92
CA ALA A 54 -9.35 18.33 35.76
C ALA A 54 -9.79 17.78 34.38
N MET A 55 -10.77 18.41 33.73
CA MET A 55 -11.22 18.07 32.39
C MET A 55 -10.24 18.54 31.31
N GLU A 56 -9.74 19.78 31.41
CA GLU A 56 -8.75 20.33 30.47
C GLU A 56 -7.44 19.52 30.49
N ARG A 57 -6.98 19.11 31.68
CA ARG A 57 -5.78 18.25 31.78
C ARG A 57 -5.99 16.88 31.11
N LYS A 58 -7.19 16.29 31.23
CA LYS A 58 -7.51 15.02 30.56
C LYS A 58 -7.58 15.20 29.05
N LEU A 59 -8.09 16.34 28.59
CA LEU A 59 -8.14 16.68 27.18
C LEU A 59 -6.74 16.84 26.60
N GLU A 60 -5.83 17.50 27.33
CA GLU A 60 -4.41 17.62 26.96
C GLU A 60 -3.73 16.25 26.88
N GLU A 61 -3.97 15.38 27.86
CA GLU A 61 -3.44 14.00 27.84
C GLU A 61 -3.94 13.19 26.63
N ILE A 62 -5.19 13.44 26.20
CA ILE A 62 -5.74 12.83 24.98
C ILE A 62 -5.04 13.39 23.74
N TYR A 63 -4.85 14.71 23.67
CA TYR A 63 -4.15 15.34 22.55
C TYR A 63 -2.72 14.84 22.42
N GLU A 64 -1.96 14.76 23.52
CA GLU A 64 -0.60 14.19 23.49
C GLU A 64 -0.57 12.75 22.96
N LYS A 65 -1.54 11.92 23.36
CA LYS A 65 -1.65 10.54 22.85
C LYS A 65 -1.97 10.52 21.37
N LEU A 66 -2.85 11.40 20.89
CA LEU A 66 -3.17 11.54 19.47
C LEU A 66 -1.92 11.97 18.67
N TYR A 67 -1.18 12.96 19.16
CA TYR A 67 0.08 13.40 18.53
C TYR A 67 1.11 12.28 18.45
N ARG A 68 1.26 11.46 19.50
CA ARG A 68 2.17 10.30 19.45
C ARG A 68 1.76 9.28 18.40
N ILE A 69 0.46 8.97 18.32
CA ILE A 69 -0.06 8.03 17.32
C ILE A 69 0.17 8.58 15.91
N GLU A 70 -0.15 9.85 15.68
CA GLU A 70 0.06 10.52 14.40
C GLU A 70 1.53 10.51 14.00
N PHE A 71 2.43 10.84 14.93
CA PHE A 71 3.86 10.83 14.71
C PHE A 71 4.38 9.45 14.31
N HIS A 72 3.99 8.40 15.05
CA HIS A 72 4.37 7.02 14.72
C HIS A 72 3.83 6.58 13.35
N LEU A 73 2.58 6.91 13.04
CA LEU A 73 1.99 6.60 11.74
C LEU A 73 2.71 7.33 10.61
N ALA A 74 2.95 8.63 10.76
CA ALA A 74 3.65 9.45 9.78
C ALA A 74 5.07 8.92 9.53
N THR A 75 5.78 8.51 10.58
CA THR A 75 7.12 7.93 10.48
C THR A 75 7.11 6.61 9.73
N ALA A 76 6.23 5.67 10.13
CA ALA A 76 6.11 4.36 9.48
C ALA A 76 5.70 4.47 7.99
N VAL A 77 4.84 5.43 7.64
CA VAL A 77 4.48 5.71 6.25
C VAL A 77 5.69 6.27 5.49
N ARG A 78 6.43 7.21 6.07
CA ARG A 78 7.61 7.82 5.44
C ARG A 78 8.69 6.79 5.13
N GLU A 79 8.98 5.89 6.07
CA GLU A 79 9.94 4.78 5.88
C GLU A 79 9.49 3.85 4.75
N ARG A 80 8.21 3.44 4.75
CA ARG A 80 7.69 2.58 3.69
C ARG A 80 7.68 3.26 2.32
N LEU A 81 7.44 4.56 2.26
CA LEU A 81 7.55 5.31 1.00
C LEU A 81 9.00 5.35 0.52
N ALA A 82 9.97 5.62 1.40
CA ALA A 82 11.39 5.61 1.04
C ALA A 82 11.82 4.26 0.43
N ASP A 83 11.43 3.15 1.08
CA ASP A 83 11.67 1.79 0.57
C ASP A 83 11.06 1.54 -0.82
N ILE A 84 9.88 2.11 -1.10
CA ILE A 84 9.21 1.97 -2.39
C ILE A 84 9.93 2.79 -3.44
N VAL A 85 10.30 4.04 -3.13
CA VAL A 85 11.04 4.92 -4.03
C VAL A 85 12.36 4.29 -4.45
N GLU A 86 13.16 3.79 -3.50
CA GLU A 86 14.44 3.12 -3.81
C GLU A 86 14.23 1.89 -4.72
N LYS A 87 13.17 1.11 -4.48
CA LYS A 87 12.83 -0.05 -5.33
C LYS A 87 12.44 0.38 -6.74
N VAL A 88 11.70 1.47 -6.89
CA VAL A 88 11.31 2.01 -8.20
C VAL A 88 12.53 2.52 -8.95
N GLU A 89 13.39 3.32 -8.31
CA GLU A 89 14.66 3.80 -8.91
C GLU A 89 15.55 2.64 -9.37
N LYS A 90 15.67 1.59 -8.55
CA LYS A 90 16.43 0.38 -8.89
C LYS A 90 15.81 -0.38 -10.07
N ILE A 91 14.49 -0.37 -10.21
CA ILE A 91 13.80 -0.95 -11.36
C ILE A 91 14.05 -0.11 -12.62
N GLU A 92 13.99 1.22 -12.52
CA GLU A 92 14.25 2.14 -13.63
C GLU A 92 15.71 2.04 -14.13
N LEU A 93 16.68 2.02 -13.21
CA LEU A 93 18.10 1.79 -13.53
C LEU A 93 18.34 0.45 -14.23
N ARG A 94 17.59 -0.60 -13.85
CA ARG A 94 17.66 -1.90 -14.54
C ARG A 94 17.06 -1.83 -15.94
N GLN A 95 15.95 -1.12 -16.13
CA GLN A 95 15.32 -0.96 -17.44
C GLN A 95 16.21 -0.16 -18.41
N LEU A 96 16.96 0.83 -17.91
CA LEU A 96 17.93 1.59 -18.72
C LEU A 96 19.18 0.78 -19.10
N ASN A 97 19.51 -0.28 -18.35
CA ASN A 97 20.66 -1.16 -18.61
C ASN A 97 20.30 -2.46 -19.35
N LEU A 98 19.06 -2.63 -19.84
CA LEU A 98 18.72 -3.77 -20.68
C LEU A 98 19.26 -3.54 -22.10
N PRO A 99 19.98 -4.52 -22.69
CA PRO A 99 20.41 -4.43 -24.08
C PRO A 99 19.17 -4.40 -24.98
N ILE A 100 19.12 -3.41 -25.88
CA ILE A 100 18.10 -3.28 -26.91
C ILE A 100 18.07 -4.58 -27.72
N PRO A 101 16.95 -5.31 -27.82
CA PRO A 101 16.87 -6.43 -28.74
C PRO A 101 16.94 -5.87 -30.16
N ASN A 102 18.03 -6.20 -30.85
CA ASN A 102 18.25 -5.88 -32.26
C ASN A 102 17.00 -6.27 -33.07
N THR A 103 16.35 -5.26 -33.67
CA THR A 103 15.35 -5.44 -34.70
C THR A 103 16.08 -5.78 -36.01
N GLY A 104 16.38 -7.06 -36.20
CA GLY A 104 16.96 -7.60 -37.41
C GLY A 104 15.97 -8.53 -38.11
N PHE A 105 15.62 -8.17 -39.35
CA PHE A 105 14.83 -8.97 -40.28
C PHE A 105 15.39 -10.39 -40.49
N GLY A 106 14.48 -11.38 -40.50
CA GLY A 106 14.49 -12.57 -41.36
C GLY A 106 15.65 -13.57 -41.26
N ALA A 107 15.40 -14.72 -40.63
CA ALA A 107 15.58 -16.09 -41.16
C ALA A 107 15.52 -17.11 -40.01
N ASP A 108 14.78 -18.19 -40.26
CA ASP A 108 14.89 -19.52 -39.63
C ASP A 108 14.62 -19.65 -38.12
N VAL A 109 13.34 -19.77 -37.77
CA VAL A 109 12.92 -20.36 -36.48
C VAL A 109 12.57 -21.85 -36.69
N PRO A 110 13.28 -22.81 -36.07
CA PRO A 110 12.86 -24.21 -36.07
C PRO A 110 11.58 -24.41 -35.24
N PRO A 111 10.72 -25.39 -35.59
CA PRO A 111 9.40 -25.51 -34.97
C PRO A 111 9.51 -26.00 -33.52
N MET A 112 9.11 -25.18 -32.55
CA MET A 112 8.95 -25.59 -31.16
C MET A 112 7.70 -26.48 -31.03
N LYS A 113 7.90 -27.77 -30.72
CA LYS A 113 6.86 -28.79 -30.51
C LYS A 113 6.31 -28.79 -29.09
N ASN A 114 5.51 -27.80 -28.70
CA ASN A 114 4.87 -27.84 -27.37
C ASN A 114 3.44 -27.30 -27.41
N SER A 115 2.55 -27.97 -28.15
CA SER A 115 1.10 -27.86 -27.95
C SER A 115 0.59 -29.17 -27.37
N LYS A 116 0.39 -29.22 -26.05
CA LYS A 116 -0.16 -30.38 -25.35
C LYS A 116 -1.34 -29.95 -24.48
N TYR A 117 -2.31 -29.25 -25.06
CA TYR A 117 -3.62 -29.02 -24.45
C TYR A 117 -4.74 -28.95 -25.51
N HIS A 118 -4.79 -29.94 -26.38
CA HIS A 118 -6.03 -30.36 -27.05
C HIS A 118 -5.95 -31.86 -27.29
N GLN A 119 -6.41 -32.65 -26.32
CA GLN A 119 -6.89 -34.00 -26.58
C GLN A 119 -8.27 -34.11 -25.95
N THR A 120 -9.27 -34.21 -26.81
CA THR A 120 -10.58 -34.80 -26.50
C THR A 120 -10.37 -36.24 -26.04
N PRO A 121 -11.00 -36.69 -24.94
CA PRO A 121 -10.88 -38.08 -24.50
C PRO A 121 -11.69 -39.04 -25.38
N PRO A 122 -11.22 -40.29 -25.61
CA PRO A 122 -11.98 -41.35 -26.28
C PRO A 122 -13.01 -42.01 -25.33
N PRO A 123 -14.05 -42.70 -25.85
CA PRO A 123 -15.14 -43.26 -25.05
C PRO A 123 -14.70 -44.51 -24.26
N PRO A 124 -15.36 -44.83 -23.12
CA PRO A 124 -14.93 -45.91 -22.23
C PRO A 124 -15.49 -47.28 -22.66
N GLU A 125 -14.61 -48.29 -22.70
CA GLU A 125 -14.98 -49.71 -22.62
C GLU A 125 -14.99 -50.16 -21.15
N GLU A 126 -15.95 -51.02 -20.83
CA GLU A 126 -16.37 -51.43 -19.49
C GLU A 126 -15.33 -52.23 -18.70
N ALA A 127 -15.19 -51.91 -17.41
CA ALA A 127 -14.77 -52.87 -16.40
C ALA A 127 -15.35 -52.48 -15.01
N ASP A 128 -16.37 -53.23 -14.64
CA ASP A 128 -16.93 -53.46 -13.31
C ASP A 128 -15.88 -53.48 -12.19
N ARG A 129 -16.04 -52.60 -11.19
CA ARG A 129 -15.92 -52.91 -9.75
C ARG A 129 -16.26 -51.68 -8.89
N GLY A 130 -17.37 -51.77 -8.17
CA GLY A 130 -17.95 -50.67 -7.40
C GLY A 130 -17.07 -50.03 -6.31
N LYS A 131 -17.24 -48.71 -6.20
CA LYS A 131 -17.37 -47.97 -4.94
C LYS A 131 -18.16 -46.70 -5.23
N GLU A 132 -19.30 -46.60 -4.57
CA GLU A 132 -20.18 -45.43 -4.55
C GLU A 132 -19.46 -44.28 -3.83
N GLU A 133 -18.94 -43.31 -4.58
CA GLU A 133 -18.75 -41.95 -4.10
C GLU A 133 -19.20 -41.02 -5.24
N GLU A 134 -20.34 -40.37 -5.03
CA GLU A 134 -20.97 -39.41 -5.93
C GLU A 134 -20.05 -38.18 -6.10
N GLU A 135 -19.14 -38.22 -7.07
CA GLU A 135 -18.52 -37.01 -7.60
C GLU A 135 -19.44 -36.44 -8.68
N GLU A 136 -20.36 -35.58 -8.26
CA GLU A 136 -21.10 -34.70 -9.17
C GLU A 136 -20.11 -33.89 -10.01
N GLU A 137 -20.19 -34.12 -11.32
CA GLU A 137 -19.53 -33.38 -12.37
C GLU A 137 -19.99 -31.91 -12.36
N GLN A 138 -19.37 -31.09 -11.51
CA GLN A 138 -19.63 -29.65 -11.43
C GLN A 138 -19.07 -28.96 -12.69
N GLY A 139 -19.83 -29.03 -13.78
CA GLY A 139 -19.73 -28.05 -14.85
C GLY A 139 -19.81 -26.66 -14.22
N SER A 140 -18.72 -25.90 -14.28
CA SER A 140 -18.59 -24.59 -13.65
C SER A 140 -19.57 -23.59 -14.27
N SER A 141 -20.83 -23.63 -13.84
CA SER A 141 -21.85 -22.62 -14.14
C SER A 141 -21.36 -21.29 -13.59
N ILE A 142 -21.37 -20.25 -14.43
CA ILE A 142 -20.99 -18.89 -14.02
C ILE A 142 -22.04 -18.40 -13.03
N GLN A 143 -21.73 -18.57 -11.75
CA GLN A 143 -22.62 -18.17 -10.67
C GLN A 143 -22.26 -16.75 -10.19
N CYS A 144 -23.27 -15.88 -10.14
CA CYS A 144 -23.13 -14.51 -9.68
C CYS A 144 -22.71 -14.48 -8.21
N VAL A 145 -21.59 -13.81 -7.92
CA VAL A 145 -21.07 -13.70 -6.56
C VAL A 145 -22.05 -12.99 -5.60
N PHE A 146 -22.94 -12.13 -6.10
CA PHE A 146 -23.87 -11.35 -5.28
C PHE A 146 -25.18 -12.08 -4.98
N CYS A 147 -25.83 -12.65 -5.98
CA CYS A 147 -27.17 -13.26 -5.85
C CYS A 147 -27.20 -14.77 -6.15
N ASN A 148 -26.07 -15.38 -6.50
CA ASN A 148 -25.98 -16.80 -6.84
C ASN A 148 -26.78 -17.23 -8.09
N GLY A 149 -27.27 -16.30 -8.91
CA GLY A 149 -27.92 -16.61 -10.19
C GLY A 149 -26.94 -16.81 -11.34
N ASP A 150 -27.43 -17.26 -12.49
CA ASP A 150 -26.61 -17.65 -13.65
C ASP A 150 -26.23 -16.45 -14.53
N HIS A 151 -25.37 -15.57 -14.00
CA HIS A 151 -24.85 -14.41 -14.72
C HIS A 151 -23.55 -13.90 -14.08
N PHE A 152 -22.82 -13.06 -14.82
CA PHE A 152 -21.65 -12.38 -14.29
C PHE A 152 -22.03 -11.34 -13.23
N ALA A 153 -21.16 -11.14 -12.24
CA ALA A 153 -21.36 -10.14 -11.20
C ALA A 153 -21.63 -8.72 -11.73
N SER A 154 -21.06 -8.34 -12.88
CA SER A 154 -21.31 -7.04 -13.54
C SER A 154 -22.73 -6.88 -14.08
N GLU A 155 -23.43 -7.96 -14.38
CA GLU A 155 -24.78 -7.96 -14.97
C GLU A 155 -25.88 -8.14 -13.93
N CYS A 156 -25.50 -8.24 -12.65
CA CYS A 156 -26.45 -8.45 -11.57
C CYS A 156 -27.44 -7.28 -11.44
N ARG A 157 -28.74 -7.57 -11.63
CA ARG A 157 -29.83 -6.58 -11.52
C ARG A 157 -30.40 -6.45 -10.12
N GLU A 158 -30.15 -7.42 -9.23
CA GLU A 158 -30.64 -7.38 -7.85
C GLU A 158 -29.91 -6.33 -7.00
N TYR A 159 -28.63 -6.09 -7.28
CA TYR A 159 -27.81 -5.08 -6.62
C TYR A 159 -27.34 -4.03 -7.64
N PRO A 160 -28.20 -3.09 -8.07
CA PRO A 160 -27.85 -2.12 -9.11
C PRO A 160 -26.79 -1.09 -8.68
N THR A 161 -26.72 -0.72 -7.39
CA THR A 161 -25.82 0.36 -6.93
C THR A 161 -24.46 -0.15 -6.44
N LEU A 162 -23.43 0.70 -6.44
CA LEU A 162 -22.12 0.35 -5.89
C LEU A 162 -22.18 0.02 -4.40
N MET A 163 -22.94 0.80 -3.62
CA MET A 163 -23.07 0.61 -2.18
C MET A 163 -23.63 -0.78 -1.85
N GLN A 164 -24.72 -1.15 -2.51
CA GLN A 164 -25.35 -2.47 -2.37
C GLN A 164 -24.42 -3.61 -2.73
N ARG A 165 -23.67 -3.47 -3.84
CA ARG A 165 -22.69 -4.48 -4.27
C ARG A 165 -21.56 -4.60 -3.25
N GLN A 166 -21.05 -3.50 -2.71
CA GLN A 166 -19.98 -3.48 -1.71
C GLN A 166 -20.43 -4.14 -0.42
N GLU A 167 -21.62 -3.79 0.08
CA GLU A 167 -22.23 -4.40 1.26
C GLU A 167 -22.40 -5.91 1.07
N GLN A 168 -22.92 -6.34 -0.07
CA GLN A 168 -23.10 -7.76 -0.35
C GLN A 168 -21.77 -8.51 -0.47
N ALA A 169 -20.73 -7.89 -1.03
CA ALA A 169 -19.39 -8.47 -1.05
C ALA A 169 -18.83 -8.63 0.38
N MET A 170 -19.00 -7.63 1.24
CA MET A 170 -18.60 -7.70 2.64
C MET A 170 -19.37 -8.80 3.39
N ARG A 171 -20.70 -8.87 3.21
CA ARG A 171 -21.56 -9.89 3.83
C ARG A 171 -21.15 -11.32 3.43
N LYS A 172 -20.79 -11.51 2.15
CA LYS A 172 -20.29 -12.79 1.62
C LYS A 172 -18.79 -13.01 1.82
N ARG A 173 -18.10 -12.13 2.55
CA ARG A 173 -16.65 -12.17 2.79
C ARG A 173 -15.85 -12.32 1.49
N LYS A 174 -16.18 -11.51 0.49
CA LYS A 174 -15.53 -11.46 -0.82
C LYS A 174 -14.72 -10.16 -0.94
N CYS A 175 -13.55 -10.24 -1.57
CA CYS A 175 -12.71 -9.09 -1.80
C CYS A 175 -13.27 -8.24 -2.95
N THR A 176 -13.34 -6.93 -2.77
CA THR A 176 -13.87 -5.99 -3.78
C THR A 176 -12.95 -5.82 -5.00
N ARG A 177 -11.71 -6.28 -4.94
CA ARG A 177 -10.75 -6.27 -6.07
C ARG A 177 -10.86 -7.49 -6.98
N CYS A 178 -11.10 -8.65 -6.41
CA CYS A 178 -10.98 -9.93 -7.13
C CYS A 178 -12.19 -10.83 -7.01
N LEU A 179 -13.18 -10.46 -6.21
CA LEU A 179 -14.40 -11.23 -5.91
C LEU A 179 -14.18 -12.65 -5.35
N PHE A 180 -12.93 -13.02 -5.05
CA PHE A 180 -12.60 -14.23 -4.29
C PHE A 180 -12.78 -14.02 -2.79
N ARG A 181 -12.67 -15.12 -2.02
CA ARG A 181 -12.73 -15.08 -0.55
C ARG A 181 -11.74 -14.04 -0.01
N ALA A 182 -12.22 -13.15 0.85
CA ALA A 182 -11.44 -12.09 1.48
C ALA A 182 -10.55 -12.67 2.59
N ASN A 183 -9.47 -13.35 2.18
CA ASN A 183 -8.33 -13.69 3.05
C ASN A 183 -7.25 -12.59 3.03
N HIS A 184 -7.54 -11.45 2.41
CA HIS A 184 -6.65 -10.29 2.27
C HIS A 184 -7.47 -9.01 2.19
N LEU A 185 -6.84 -7.87 2.51
CA LEU A 185 -7.42 -6.54 2.31
C LEU A 185 -7.35 -6.15 0.83
N ALA A 186 -8.36 -5.41 0.34
CA ALA A 186 -8.43 -4.98 -1.05
C ALA A 186 -7.19 -4.17 -1.49
N MET A 187 -6.64 -3.34 -0.60
CA MET A 187 -5.42 -2.56 -0.85
C MET A 187 -4.18 -3.43 -1.11
N PHE A 188 -4.13 -4.63 -0.52
CA PHE A 188 -3.03 -5.59 -0.71
C PHE A 188 -3.41 -6.76 -1.62
N CYS A 189 -4.48 -6.62 -2.41
CA CYS A 189 -4.91 -7.64 -3.35
C CYS A 189 -3.87 -7.78 -4.48
N ARG A 190 -3.39 -9.00 -4.70
CA ARG A 190 -2.37 -9.30 -5.73
C ARG A 190 -2.95 -9.35 -7.15
N THR A 191 -4.26 -9.22 -7.30
CA THR A 191 -4.95 -9.31 -8.59
C THR A 191 -4.62 -8.10 -9.47
N LYS A 192 -4.05 -8.37 -10.65
CA LYS A 192 -3.73 -7.36 -11.69
C LYS A 192 -4.89 -7.16 -12.68
N ALA A 193 -6.08 -7.67 -12.37
CA ALA A 193 -7.24 -7.56 -13.25
C ALA A 193 -7.68 -6.11 -13.38
N ARG A 194 -7.87 -5.69 -14.63
CA ARG A 194 -8.33 -4.35 -14.99
C ARG A 194 -9.84 -4.34 -15.14
N CYS A 195 -10.49 -3.29 -14.65
CA CYS A 195 -11.89 -3.03 -14.95
C CYS A 195 -12.10 -2.92 -16.46
N PHE A 196 -13.05 -3.71 -16.96
CA PHE A 196 -13.40 -3.76 -18.38
C PHE A 196 -13.90 -2.39 -18.90
N TYR A 197 -14.78 -1.71 -18.15
CA TYR A 197 -15.36 -0.43 -18.57
C TYR A 197 -14.34 0.70 -18.61
N CYS A 198 -13.53 0.86 -17.56
CA CYS A 198 -12.49 1.89 -17.56
C CYS A 198 -11.40 1.62 -18.60
N LYS A 199 -11.06 0.34 -18.86
CA LYS A 199 -10.14 0.00 -19.94
C LYS A 199 -10.72 0.37 -21.31
N ARG A 200 -12.01 0.08 -21.55
CA ARG A 200 -12.70 0.39 -22.81
C ARG A 200 -12.73 1.89 -23.09
N ASP A 201 -12.95 2.69 -22.04
CA ASP A 201 -13.06 4.14 -22.16
C ASP A 201 -11.70 4.87 -21.96
N ASN A 202 -10.58 4.16 -22.13
CA ASN A 202 -9.21 4.67 -21.99
C ASN A 202 -8.83 5.28 -20.62
N ARG A 203 -9.59 5.00 -19.55
CA ARG A 203 -9.24 5.34 -18.16
C ARG A 203 -8.31 4.27 -17.57
N ILE A 204 -7.09 4.18 -18.11
CA ILE A 204 -6.15 3.10 -17.81
C ILE A 204 -5.75 3.07 -16.33
N GLN A 205 -5.44 4.22 -15.72
CA GLN A 205 -5.02 4.29 -14.31
C GLN A 205 -6.13 3.81 -13.37
N GLU A 206 -7.36 4.28 -13.57
CA GLU A 206 -8.52 3.87 -12.77
C GLU A 206 -8.87 2.39 -12.96
N SER A 207 -8.55 1.81 -14.12
CA SER A 207 -8.88 0.41 -14.40
C SER A 207 -8.20 -0.58 -13.43
N TYR A 208 -7.06 -0.23 -12.84
CA TYR A 208 -6.37 -1.06 -11.84
C TYR A 208 -6.95 -0.94 -10.43
N THR A 209 -7.87 0.01 -10.25
CA THR A 209 -8.28 0.55 -8.95
C THR A 209 -9.61 -0.02 -8.44
N HIS A 210 -10.40 -0.69 -9.29
CA HIS A 210 -11.66 -1.41 -8.92
C HIS A 210 -11.92 -2.64 -9.84
N HIS A 211 -12.65 -3.65 -9.35
CA HIS A 211 -13.11 -4.74 -10.21
C HIS A 211 -14.24 -4.24 -11.12
N THR A 212 -14.48 -4.87 -12.28
CA THR A 212 -15.54 -4.48 -13.23
C THR A 212 -16.92 -4.33 -12.57
N ALA A 213 -17.23 -5.21 -11.62
CA ALA A 213 -18.49 -5.19 -10.86
C ALA A 213 -18.62 -4.02 -9.86
N PHE A 214 -17.56 -3.24 -9.62
CA PHE A 214 -17.56 -2.06 -8.75
C PHE A 214 -17.07 -0.80 -9.47
N CYS A 215 -17.32 -0.70 -10.79
CA CYS A 215 -16.94 0.47 -11.57
C CYS A 215 -17.81 1.70 -11.23
N PRO A 216 -17.23 2.82 -10.74
CA PRO A 216 -17.97 4.04 -10.42
C PRO A 216 -18.55 4.75 -11.64
N HIS A 217 -18.02 4.47 -12.83
CA HIS A 217 -18.56 5.00 -14.10
C HIS A 217 -19.70 4.15 -14.67
N GLN A 218 -19.85 2.91 -14.20
CA GLN A 218 -20.92 2.02 -14.66
C GLN A 218 -22.09 1.97 -13.67
N PHE A 219 -21.81 2.04 -12.38
CA PHE A 219 -22.80 1.93 -11.32
C PHE A 219 -22.79 3.19 -10.47
N ARG A 220 -23.96 3.73 -10.17
CA ARG A 220 -24.10 4.88 -9.27
C ARG A 220 -23.89 4.45 -7.82
N MET A 221 -23.41 5.37 -6.98
CA MET A 221 -23.25 5.13 -5.54
C MET A 221 -24.60 4.98 -4.83
N TYR A 222 -25.56 5.84 -5.19
CA TYR A 222 -26.91 5.90 -4.64
C TYR A 222 -27.95 5.69 -5.75
N PRO A 223 -29.16 5.21 -5.40
CA PRO A 223 -30.26 5.05 -6.35
C PRO A 223 -30.68 6.36 -7.02
#